data_AF-A0A965D4S3-F1
#
_entry.id   AF-A0A965D4S3-F1
#
_cell.length_a   1.000
_cell.length_b   1.000
_cell.length_c   1.000
_cell.angle_alpha   90.00
_cell.angle_beta   90.00
_cell.angle_gamma   90.00
#
_symmetry.space_group_name_H-M   'P 1'
#
loop_
_entity.id
_entity.type
_entity.pdbx_description
1 polymer ?
#
loop_
_entity_poly.entity_id
_entity_poly.type
_entity_poly.pdbx_seq_one_letter_code
_entity_poly.pdbx_strand_id
1 'polypeptide(L)'
;DRVHKYFDPLPFYYAPLEAQATDLELYPLNAVTQRPMAMYHSWDSQNAWLRQIHTHNYLYVNPRTAAAQGIADGGWMWVESMHGKVRCMCRYSEAVEPGTVWTWNAIGKSKGAWGLSTDANESQRGFLLNHLISEELPLTDGARYSNSDPITGQAGWYDVRVNIRAALDDEPAVAMPQFAAPARITGGKQ
;
A
#
# COMPACT_ATOMS: atom_id res chain seq x y z
N ASP A 1 -19.72 -5.63 23.18
CA ASP A 1 -18.36 -6.09 23.54
C ASP A 1 -17.26 -5.07 23.29
N ARG A 2 -17.04 -4.55 22.06
CA ARG A 2 -15.96 -3.57 21.79
C ARG A 2 -16.05 -2.29 22.64
N VAL A 3 -17.25 -1.72 22.82
CA VAL A 3 -17.44 -0.54 23.68
C VAL A 3 -17.00 -0.85 25.12
N HIS A 4 -17.53 -1.91 25.73
CA HIS A 4 -17.13 -2.32 27.08
C HIS A 4 -15.63 -2.61 27.22
N LYS A 5 -14.98 -3.13 26.17
CA LYS A 5 -13.54 -3.45 26.18
C LYS A 5 -12.65 -2.22 25.99
N TYR A 6 -13.05 -1.25 25.15
CA TYR A 6 -12.18 -0.17 24.68
C TYR A 6 -12.54 1.22 25.22
N PHE A 7 -13.80 1.47 25.61
CA PHE A 7 -14.22 2.73 26.24
C PHE A 7 -13.93 2.71 27.75
N ASP A 8 -12.65 2.58 28.13
CA ASP A 8 -12.22 2.81 29.50
C ASP A 8 -12.10 4.32 29.77
N PRO A 9 -12.58 4.83 30.93
CA PRO A 9 -12.41 6.25 31.28
C PRO A 9 -10.95 6.68 31.49
N LEU A 10 -10.02 5.73 31.64
CA LEU A 10 -8.59 5.98 31.73
C LEU A 10 -7.86 5.50 30.47
N PRO A 11 -6.78 6.17 30.06
CA PRO A 11 -5.98 5.72 28.94
C PRO A 11 -5.28 4.40 29.28
N PHE A 12 -5.36 3.46 28.35
CA PHE A 12 -4.63 2.21 28.43
C PHE A 12 -4.17 1.80 27.02
N TYR A 13 -3.19 0.92 26.96
CA TYR A 13 -2.66 0.42 25.70
C TYR A 13 -3.39 -0.85 25.27
N TYR A 14 -3.69 -0.92 23.98
CA TYR A 14 -3.99 -2.16 23.27
C TYR A 14 -3.24 -2.16 21.93
N ALA A 15 -2.81 -3.34 21.47
CA ALA A 15 -2.24 -3.48 20.14
C ALA A 15 -3.28 -3.10 19.07
N PRO A 16 -2.88 -2.59 17.89
CA PRO A 16 -3.82 -2.32 16.80
C PRO A 16 -4.69 -3.53 16.48
N LEU A 17 -5.95 -3.28 16.10
CA LEU A 17 -6.91 -4.36 15.86
C LEU A 17 -6.49 -5.27 14.69
N GLU A 18 -5.93 -4.66 13.65
CA GLU A 18 -5.30 -5.37 12.53
C GLU A 18 -4.22 -6.34 13.06
N ALA A 19 -3.28 -5.85 13.88
CA ALA A 19 -2.22 -6.69 14.43
C ALA A 19 -2.74 -7.81 15.35
N GLN A 20 -3.87 -7.62 16.03
CA GLN A 20 -4.53 -8.69 16.80
C GLN A 20 -5.16 -9.76 15.90
N ALA A 21 -5.56 -9.41 14.67
CA ALA A 21 -6.20 -10.29 13.71
C ALA A 21 -5.21 -10.94 12.72
N THR A 22 -4.00 -10.40 12.60
CA THR A 22 -2.97 -10.89 11.68
C THR A 22 -2.03 -11.91 12.35
N ASP A 23 -1.67 -12.96 11.61
CA ASP A 23 -0.52 -13.81 11.95
C ASP A 23 0.78 -13.00 11.77
N LEU A 24 1.36 -12.57 12.89
CA LEU A 24 2.55 -11.71 12.90
C LEU A 24 3.84 -12.45 12.56
N GLU A 25 3.84 -13.80 12.57
CA GLU A 25 4.98 -14.57 12.07
C GLU A 25 4.94 -14.63 10.55
N LEU A 26 3.75 -14.80 9.97
CA LEU A 26 3.56 -14.78 8.51
C LEU A 26 3.70 -13.37 7.91
N TYR A 27 3.27 -12.32 8.61
CA TYR A 27 3.30 -10.92 8.18
C TYR A 27 4.07 -10.03 9.17
N PRO A 28 5.41 -10.15 9.21
CA PRO A 28 6.22 -9.57 10.28
C PRO A 28 6.47 -8.06 10.14
N LEU A 29 6.25 -7.47 8.96
CA LEU A 29 6.60 -6.08 8.67
C LEU A 29 5.40 -5.13 8.82
N ASN A 30 5.63 -3.93 9.33
CA ASN A 30 4.65 -2.84 9.24
C ASN A 30 4.74 -2.17 7.87
N ALA A 31 3.61 -1.86 7.23
CA ALA A 31 3.61 -1.12 5.98
C ALA A 31 2.95 0.25 6.12
N VAL A 32 3.67 1.29 5.70
CA VAL A 32 3.25 2.68 5.89
C VAL A 32 3.18 3.41 4.55
N THR A 33 2.24 4.34 4.42
CA THR A 33 2.22 5.30 3.31
C THR A 33 2.55 6.70 3.78
N GLN A 34 3.29 7.44 2.98
CA GLN A 34 3.57 8.86 3.21
C GLN A 34 2.99 9.71 2.08
N ARG A 35 2.64 10.96 2.38
CA ARG A 35 2.15 11.89 1.36
C ARG A 35 3.34 12.57 0.67
N PRO A 36 3.42 12.56 -0.66
CA PRO A 36 4.44 13.35 -1.36
C PRO A 36 4.28 14.83 -1.03
N MET A 37 5.38 15.53 -0.75
CA MET A 37 5.34 16.96 -0.40
C MET A 37 4.91 17.85 -1.57
N ALA A 38 5.07 17.38 -2.79
CA ALA A 38 4.73 18.11 -4.01
C ALA A 38 3.29 17.86 -4.50
N MET A 39 2.46 17.16 -3.71
CA MET A 39 1.10 16.77 -4.10
C MET A 39 0.13 16.91 -2.92
N TYR A 40 -1.14 17.19 -3.21
CA TYR A 40 -2.21 17.09 -2.22
C TYR A 40 -3.03 15.82 -2.45
N HIS A 41 -2.69 14.74 -1.74
CA HIS A 41 -3.24 13.41 -2.01
C HIS A 41 -3.00 12.99 -3.47
N SER A 42 -4.06 12.69 -4.23
CA SER A 42 -3.99 12.40 -5.66
C SER A 42 -4.04 13.66 -6.53
N TRP A 43 -4.34 14.83 -5.97
CA TRP A 43 -4.29 16.09 -6.71
C TRP A 43 -2.86 16.46 -7.02
N ASP A 44 -2.69 17.21 -8.12
CA ASP A 44 -1.42 17.57 -8.76
C ASP A 44 -0.67 16.43 -9.45
N SER A 45 -1.12 15.18 -9.29
CA SER A 45 -0.58 14.03 -10.04
C SER A 45 -0.83 14.08 -11.55
N GLN A 46 -1.71 14.97 -12.02
CA GLN A 46 -1.95 15.25 -13.44
C GLN A 46 -1.00 16.31 -14.01
N ASN A 47 -0.32 17.08 -13.15
CA ASN A 47 0.58 18.14 -13.59
C ASN A 47 1.81 17.55 -14.27
N ALA A 48 2.06 17.94 -15.53
CA ALA A 48 3.12 17.38 -16.36
C ALA A 48 4.53 17.56 -15.77
N TRP A 49 4.78 18.63 -14.99
CA TRP A 49 6.08 18.86 -14.37
C TRP A 49 6.25 18.04 -13.10
N LEU A 50 5.23 18.01 -12.23
CA LEU A 50 5.28 17.24 -10.97
C LEU A 50 5.34 15.73 -11.21
N ARG A 51 4.73 15.26 -12.31
CA ARG A 51 4.84 13.86 -12.75
C ARG A 51 6.27 13.44 -13.06
N GLN A 52 7.18 14.35 -13.42
CA GLN A 52 8.59 13.98 -13.64
C GLN A 52 9.32 13.68 -12.31
N ILE A 53 8.82 14.18 -11.19
CA ILE A 53 9.36 13.92 -9.85
C ILE A 53 8.85 12.57 -9.32
N HIS A 54 7.56 12.30 -9.52
CA HIS A 54 6.89 11.08 -9.01
C HIS A 54 6.25 10.26 -10.14
N THR A 55 7.02 9.94 -11.18
CA THR A 55 6.52 9.19 -12.35
C THR A 55 6.01 7.80 -11.97
N HIS A 56 6.66 7.17 -10.99
CA HIS A 56 6.20 5.97 -10.31
C HIS A 56 6.82 5.94 -8.91
N ASN A 57 6.33 5.03 -8.06
CA ASN A 57 6.83 4.81 -6.71
C ASN A 57 7.55 3.48 -6.58
N TYR A 58 8.40 3.41 -5.56
CA TYR A 58 8.99 2.17 -5.06
C TYR A 58 8.44 1.89 -3.67
N LEU A 59 8.48 0.63 -3.26
CA LEU A 59 8.43 0.31 -1.84
C LEU A 59 9.86 0.39 -1.29
N TYR A 60 10.07 1.29 -0.35
CA TYR A 60 11.34 1.48 0.32
C TYR A 60 11.50 0.44 1.43
N VAL A 61 12.61 -0.28 1.39
CA VAL A 61 12.91 -1.38 2.31
C VAL A 61 14.31 -1.21 2.87
N ASN A 62 14.50 -1.57 4.14
CA ASN A 62 15.85 -1.64 4.70
C ASN A 62 16.69 -2.68 3.95
N PRO A 63 17.97 -2.39 3.59
CA PRO A 63 18.80 -3.33 2.84
C PRO A 63 18.97 -4.69 3.51
N ARG A 64 19.02 -4.75 4.85
CA ARG A 64 19.13 -6.02 5.58
C ARG A 64 17.87 -6.87 5.43
N THR A 65 16.70 -6.24 5.56
CA THR A 65 15.41 -6.90 5.40
C THR A 65 15.21 -7.40 3.97
N ALA A 66 15.58 -6.60 2.96
CA ALA A 66 15.49 -7.00 1.57
C ALA A 66 16.47 -8.14 1.22
N ALA A 67 17.73 -8.06 1.70
CA ALA A 67 18.74 -9.08 1.47
C ALA A 67 18.35 -10.43 2.10
N ALA A 68 17.76 -10.42 3.30
CA ALA A 68 17.25 -11.63 3.95
C ALA A 68 16.16 -12.35 3.13
N GLN A 69 15.47 -11.62 2.24
CA GLN A 69 14.44 -12.15 1.33
C GLN A 69 14.92 -12.31 -0.12
N GLY A 70 16.22 -12.12 -0.38
CA GLY A 70 16.79 -12.22 -1.73
C GLY A 70 16.30 -11.14 -2.72
N ILE A 71 15.81 -10.00 -2.23
CA ILE A 71 15.26 -8.92 -3.06
C ILE A 71 16.35 -7.92 -3.38
N ALA A 72 16.72 -7.75 -4.66
CA ALA A 72 17.71 -6.77 -5.09
C ALA A 72 17.18 -5.32 -5.06
N ASP A 73 18.08 -4.34 -4.91
CA ASP A 73 17.73 -2.92 -5.10
C ASP A 73 17.30 -2.68 -6.55
N GLY A 74 16.13 -2.06 -6.74
CA GLY A 74 15.50 -1.90 -8.05
C GLY A 74 14.80 -3.17 -8.58
N GLY A 75 14.85 -4.28 -7.86
CA GLY A 75 14.21 -5.54 -8.24
C GLY A 75 12.69 -5.53 -8.08
N TRP A 76 12.00 -6.40 -8.84
CA TRP A 76 10.58 -6.65 -8.65
C TRP A 76 10.34 -7.57 -7.46
N MET A 77 9.31 -7.27 -6.67
CA MET A 77 8.93 -8.04 -5.51
C MET A 77 7.43 -8.03 -5.30
N TRP A 78 6.96 -9.01 -4.53
CA TRP A 78 5.61 -9.01 -3.97
C TRP A 78 5.65 -8.51 -2.54
N VAL A 79 4.66 -7.67 -2.21
CA VAL A 79 4.28 -7.31 -0.85
C VAL A 79 2.85 -7.80 -0.63
N GLU A 80 2.65 -8.57 0.44
CA GLU A 80 1.41 -9.29 0.70
C GLU A 80 0.97 -9.10 2.15
N SER A 81 -0.33 -8.92 2.34
CA SER A 81 -1.01 -8.86 3.63
C SER A 81 -2.06 -9.98 3.69
N MET A 82 -2.73 -10.15 4.83
CA MET A 82 -3.88 -11.04 4.89
C MET A 82 -5.05 -10.64 3.97
N HIS A 83 -5.05 -9.41 3.46
CA HIS A 83 -6.13 -8.85 2.62
C HIS A 83 -5.88 -8.98 1.12
N GLY A 84 -4.62 -9.18 0.71
CA GLY A 84 -4.25 -9.18 -0.69
C GLY A 84 -2.76 -8.97 -0.92
N LYS A 85 -2.38 -8.84 -2.19
CA LYS A 85 -0.99 -8.71 -2.61
C LYS A 85 -0.79 -7.69 -3.73
N VAL A 86 0.37 -7.06 -3.72
CA VAL A 86 0.81 -6.07 -4.70
C VAL A 86 2.19 -6.47 -5.21
N ARG A 87 2.38 -6.40 -6.53
CA ARG A 87 3.72 -6.49 -7.12
C ARG A 87 4.23 -5.09 -7.38
N CYS A 88 5.44 -4.80 -6.94
CA CYS A 88 6.05 -3.48 -7.06
C CYS A 88 7.58 -3.61 -7.15
N MET A 89 8.26 -2.49 -7.44
CA MET A 89 9.71 -2.44 -7.39
C MET A 89 10.19 -2.05 -5.99
N CYS A 90 11.27 -2.70 -5.55
CA CYS A 90 11.98 -2.40 -4.32
C CYS A 90 12.97 -1.26 -4.52
N ARG A 91 13.17 -0.43 -3.49
CA ARG A 91 14.30 0.49 -3.41
C ARG A 91 14.90 0.43 -2.02
N TYR A 92 16.20 0.24 -1.95
CA TYR A 92 16.94 0.18 -0.70
C TYR A 92 16.99 1.55 -0.02
N SER A 93 16.80 1.57 1.29
CA SER A 93 16.99 2.77 2.10
C SER A 93 17.34 2.42 3.54
N GLU A 94 18.54 2.80 3.99
CA GLU A 94 19.00 2.66 5.38
C GLU A 94 18.23 3.57 6.35
N ALA A 95 17.48 4.55 5.85
CA ALA A 95 16.60 5.39 6.67
C ALA A 95 15.30 4.66 7.07
N VAL A 96 15.06 3.46 6.54
CA VAL A 96 13.90 2.63 6.88
C VAL A 96 14.28 1.68 8.01
N GLU A 97 13.47 1.66 9.06
CA GLU A 97 13.60 0.71 10.16
C GLU A 97 13.37 -0.72 9.65
N PRO A 98 14.23 -1.71 9.98
CA PRO A 98 14.17 -3.07 9.41
C PRO A 98 12.82 -3.80 9.52
N GLY A 99 11.99 -3.53 10.53
CA GLY A 99 10.64 -4.07 10.70
C GLY A 99 9.54 -3.29 9.96
N THR A 100 9.91 -2.37 9.07
CA THR A 100 8.99 -1.45 8.40
C THR A 100 9.29 -1.36 6.90
N VAL A 101 8.26 -1.17 6.09
CA VAL A 101 8.36 -0.78 4.68
C VAL A 101 7.47 0.43 4.43
N TRP A 102 7.83 1.28 3.47
CA TRP A 102 6.97 2.42 3.16
C TRP A 102 7.00 2.83 1.69
N THR A 103 5.93 3.51 1.25
CA THR A 103 5.82 4.08 -0.09
C THR A 103 5.10 5.43 -0.06
N TRP A 104 5.28 6.21 -1.12
CA TRP A 104 4.41 7.35 -1.41
C TRP A 104 2.97 6.91 -1.71
N ASN A 105 2.01 7.62 -1.14
CA ASN A 105 0.58 7.47 -1.39
C ASN A 105 0.20 8.06 -2.76
N ALA A 106 -0.86 7.51 -3.37
CA ALA A 106 -1.57 8.06 -4.51
C ALA A 106 -0.75 8.22 -5.81
N ILE A 107 0.37 7.51 -5.95
CA ILE A 107 1.22 7.58 -7.15
C ILE A 107 0.68 6.72 -8.30
N GLY A 108 0.41 5.43 -8.07
CA GLY A 108 -0.13 4.53 -9.09
C GLY A 108 -1.44 5.02 -9.71
N LYS A 109 -1.57 4.92 -11.05
CA LYS A 109 -2.74 5.38 -11.82
C LYS A 109 -3.29 4.29 -12.72
N SER A 110 -4.61 4.31 -12.92
CA SER A 110 -5.25 3.49 -13.96
C SER A 110 -4.75 3.86 -15.35
N LYS A 111 -4.71 2.86 -16.25
CA LYS A 111 -4.34 3.06 -17.65
C LYS A 111 -5.20 4.15 -18.30
N GLY A 112 -4.58 5.09 -19.00
CA GLY A 112 -5.29 6.18 -19.67
C GLY A 112 -5.78 7.32 -18.78
N ALA A 113 -5.53 7.27 -17.46
CA ALA A 113 -5.85 8.37 -16.56
C ALA A 113 -5.18 9.67 -17.05
N TRP A 114 -5.87 10.81 -16.91
CA TRP A 114 -5.35 12.13 -17.30
C TRP A 114 -4.92 12.26 -18.78
N GLY A 115 -5.47 11.41 -19.67
CA GLY A 115 -5.09 11.41 -21.08
C GLY A 115 -3.72 10.79 -21.36
N LEU A 116 -3.13 10.10 -20.39
CA LEU A 116 -1.86 9.40 -20.57
C LEU A 116 -2.00 8.21 -21.51
N SER A 117 -0.87 7.73 -22.02
CA SER A 117 -0.84 6.48 -22.77
C SER A 117 -1.20 5.30 -21.86
N THR A 118 -1.70 4.22 -22.43
CA THR A 118 -2.10 3.02 -21.70
C THR A 118 -0.92 2.21 -21.15
N ASP A 119 0.29 2.54 -21.59
CA ASP A 119 1.58 1.98 -21.18
C ASP A 119 2.43 2.97 -20.36
N ALA A 120 1.82 4.08 -19.88
CA ALA A 120 2.53 5.05 -19.05
C ALA A 120 3.04 4.42 -17.74
N ASN A 121 4.22 4.85 -17.28
CA ASN A 121 4.87 4.35 -16.06
C ASN A 121 3.97 4.41 -14.83
N GLU A 122 3.14 5.43 -14.70
CA GLU A 122 2.17 5.57 -13.60
C GLU A 122 1.23 4.36 -13.50
N SER A 123 0.95 3.70 -14.64
CA SER A 123 0.11 2.50 -14.72
C SER A 123 0.91 1.19 -14.78
N GLN A 124 2.10 1.22 -15.38
CA GLN A 124 2.92 0.01 -15.54
C GLN A 124 3.80 -0.28 -14.33
N ARG A 125 4.28 0.76 -13.64
CA ARG A 125 5.26 0.66 -12.55
C ARG A 125 4.73 1.24 -11.24
N GLY A 126 3.86 2.24 -11.31
CA GLY A 126 3.19 2.80 -10.14
C GLY A 126 2.21 1.81 -9.50
N PHE A 127 2.11 1.87 -8.18
CA PHE A 127 1.22 1.01 -7.40
C PHE A 127 0.58 1.76 -6.23
N LEU A 128 -0.47 1.18 -5.64
CA LEU A 128 -1.13 1.68 -4.45
C LEU A 128 -1.06 0.63 -3.34
N LEU A 129 -0.54 1.01 -2.17
CA LEU A 129 -0.51 0.13 -1.00
C LEU A 129 -1.92 -0.16 -0.47
N ASN A 130 -2.90 0.68 -0.82
CA ASN A 130 -4.30 0.55 -0.44
C ASN A 130 -4.92 -0.81 -0.80
N HIS A 131 -4.37 -1.54 -1.79
CA HIS A 131 -4.81 -2.90 -2.11
C HIS A 131 -4.48 -3.95 -1.03
N LEU A 132 -3.68 -3.58 -0.03
CA LEU A 132 -3.31 -4.41 1.12
C LEU A 132 -4.06 -4.00 2.39
N ILE A 133 -4.89 -2.95 2.34
CA ILE A 133 -5.56 -2.38 3.51
C ILE A 133 -7.05 -2.64 3.37
N SER A 134 -7.66 -3.14 4.45
CA SER A 134 -9.11 -3.40 4.50
C SER A 134 -9.80 -2.46 5.49
N GLU A 135 -10.99 -2.01 5.11
CA GLU A 135 -11.92 -1.27 5.98
C GLU A 135 -12.62 -2.19 6.99
N GLU A 136 -12.50 -3.51 6.83
CA GLU A 136 -13.13 -4.53 7.68
C GLU A 136 -12.12 -5.58 8.13
N LEU A 137 -12.22 -6.02 9.38
CA LEU A 137 -11.43 -7.13 9.93
C LEU A 137 -12.27 -8.41 9.99
N PRO A 138 -11.67 -9.58 9.68
CA PRO A 138 -12.32 -10.87 9.87
C PRO A 138 -12.47 -11.19 11.36
N LEU A 139 -13.61 -11.76 11.75
CA LEU A 139 -13.83 -12.31 13.09
C LEU A 139 -13.80 -13.84 13.10
N THR A 140 -13.51 -14.39 14.28
CA THR A 140 -13.55 -15.83 14.56
C THR A 140 -14.93 -16.47 14.39
N ASP A 141 -16.01 -15.69 14.36
CA ASP A 141 -17.41 -16.15 14.22
C ASP A 141 -18.02 -15.86 12.84
N GLY A 142 -17.24 -15.34 11.90
CA GLY A 142 -17.70 -15.01 10.54
C GLY A 142 -18.39 -13.65 10.40
N ALA A 143 -18.57 -12.88 11.47
CA ALA A 143 -18.96 -11.47 11.36
C ALA A 143 -17.80 -10.63 10.78
N ARG A 144 -18.08 -9.36 10.44
CA ARG A 144 -17.08 -8.36 10.07
C ARG A 144 -17.30 -7.09 10.88
N TYR A 145 -16.22 -6.54 11.43
CA TYR A 145 -16.24 -5.23 12.06
C TYR A 145 -15.38 -4.25 11.29
N SER A 146 -15.75 -2.97 11.35
CA SER A 146 -14.92 -1.90 10.83
C SER A 146 -13.51 -1.95 11.44
N ASN A 147 -12.50 -1.85 10.57
CA ASN A 147 -11.10 -1.64 10.88
C ASN A 147 -10.85 -0.18 11.24
N SER A 148 -11.57 0.27 12.24
CA SER A 148 -11.46 1.60 12.82
C SER A 148 -11.22 1.50 14.31
N ASP A 149 -10.56 2.53 14.82
CA ASP A 149 -10.39 2.76 16.24
C ASP A 149 -11.77 2.72 16.93
N PRO A 150 -11.96 1.85 17.92
CA PRO A 150 -13.28 1.62 18.52
C PRO A 150 -13.84 2.86 19.22
N ILE A 151 -13.00 3.83 19.60
CA ILE A 151 -13.41 5.03 20.36
C ILE A 151 -13.75 6.18 19.41
N THR A 152 -12.84 6.48 18.49
CA THR A 152 -12.90 7.66 17.61
C THR A 152 -13.52 7.38 16.25
N GLY A 153 -13.58 6.11 15.83
CA GLY A 153 -13.96 5.72 14.47
C GLY A 153 -12.90 6.02 13.41
N GLN A 154 -11.69 6.44 13.80
CA GLN A 154 -10.60 6.67 12.87
C GLN A 154 -10.15 5.35 12.22
N ALA A 155 -10.08 5.30 10.89
CA ALA A 155 -9.66 4.09 10.17
C ALA A 155 -8.17 3.73 10.40
N GLY A 156 -7.89 2.43 10.52
CA GLY A 156 -6.57 1.83 10.81
C GLY A 156 -5.59 1.79 9.65
N TRP A 157 -5.49 2.87 8.86
CA TRP A 157 -4.69 2.93 7.62
C TRP A 157 -3.17 2.69 7.80
N TYR A 158 -2.66 2.77 9.02
CA TYR A 158 -1.24 2.61 9.35
C TYR A 158 -0.92 1.30 10.09
N ASP A 159 -1.93 0.45 10.29
CA ASP A 159 -1.78 -0.75 11.13
C ASP A 159 -1.48 -2.01 10.31
N VAL A 160 -1.51 -1.91 8.97
CA VAL A 160 -1.36 -3.04 8.05
C VAL A 160 -0.02 -3.75 8.22
N ARG A 161 -0.11 -5.08 8.27
CA ARG A 161 1.01 -6.01 8.42
C ARG A 161 1.24 -6.74 7.10
N VAL A 162 2.51 -6.83 6.70
CA VAL A 162 2.89 -7.42 5.42
C VAL A 162 4.07 -8.38 5.52
N ASN A 163 4.18 -9.21 4.51
CA ASN A 163 5.37 -9.96 4.14
C ASN A 163 5.87 -9.48 2.77
N ILE A 164 7.16 -9.66 2.51
CA ILE A 164 7.76 -9.37 1.20
C ILE A 164 8.53 -10.58 0.69
N ARG A 165 8.53 -10.76 -0.63
CA ARG A 165 9.36 -11.77 -1.31
C ARG A 165 9.76 -11.30 -2.69
N ALA A 166 10.88 -11.79 -3.21
CA ALA A 166 11.25 -11.55 -4.60
C ALA A 166 10.15 -12.05 -5.57
N ALA A 167 9.95 -11.32 -6.66
CA ALA A 167 9.18 -11.82 -7.80
C ALA A 167 10.03 -12.86 -8.54
N LEU A 168 9.38 -13.80 -9.22
CA LEU A 168 10.08 -14.79 -10.04
C LEU A 168 10.53 -14.14 -11.36
N ASP A 169 11.60 -14.67 -11.96
CA ASP A 169 12.20 -14.09 -13.17
C ASP A 169 11.27 -14.15 -14.41
N ASP A 170 10.33 -15.10 -14.44
CA ASP A 170 9.34 -15.26 -15.52
C ASP A 170 8.07 -14.41 -15.30
N GLU A 171 7.96 -13.73 -14.17
CA GLU A 171 6.84 -12.84 -13.91
C GLU A 171 6.95 -11.53 -14.70
N PRO A 172 5.84 -11.00 -15.25
CA PRO A 172 5.89 -9.76 -16.02
C PRO A 172 6.44 -8.57 -15.21
N ALA A 173 7.30 -7.76 -15.83
CA ALA A 173 7.85 -6.54 -15.22
C ALA A 173 6.83 -5.38 -15.18
N VAL A 174 5.70 -5.59 -14.51
CA VAL A 174 4.60 -4.63 -14.34
C VAL A 174 4.07 -4.71 -12.91
N ALA A 175 3.65 -3.58 -12.34
CA ALA A 175 2.99 -3.54 -11.04
C ALA A 175 1.67 -4.32 -11.05
N MET A 176 1.26 -4.89 -9.92
CA MET A 176 -0.02 -5.59 -9.79
C MET A 176 -0.78 -5.10 -8.53
N PRO A 177 -2.12 -5.09 -8.53
CA PRO A 177 -3.03 -5.54 -9.60
C PRO A 177 -3.07 -4.61 -10.84
N GLN A 178 -3.43 -5.17 -12.00
CA GLN A 178 -3.67 -4.43 -13.23
C GLN A 178 -5.14 -4.48 -13.61
N PHE A 179 -5.68 -3.34 -14.05
CA PHE A 179 -7.07 -3.20 -14.49
C PHE A 179 -7.13 -2.75 -15.95
N ALA A 180 -8.20 -3.13 -16.64
CA ALA A 180 -8.47 -2.63 -17.99
C ALA A 180 -8.64 -1.10 -17.97
N ALA A 181 -8.23 -0.43 -19.06
CA ALA A 181 -8.47 1.00 -19.19
C ALA A 181 -10.00 1.25 -19.22
N PRO A 182 -10.52 2.23 -18.47
CA PRO A 182 -11.92 2.60 -18.55
C PRO A 182 -12.24 3.05 -19.98
N ALA A 183 -13.45 2.75 -20.45
CA ALA A 183 -13.89 3.21 -21.76
C ALA A 183 -13.78 4.74 -21.84
N ARG A 184 -13.17 5.27 -22.91
CA ARG A 184 -13.13 6.70 -23.14
C ARG A 184 -14.57 7.19 -23.30
N ILE A 185 -15.01 8.07 -22.40
CA ILE A 185 -16.29 8.77 -22.55
C ILE A 185 -16.11 9.77 -23.70
N THR A 186 -16.48 9.36 -24.90
CA THR A 186 -16.58 10.26 -26.06
C THR A 186 -17.82 11.13 -25.86
N GLY A 187 -17.66 12.37 -25.38
CA GLY A 187 -18.80 13.31 -25.31
C GLY A 187 -18.67 14.54 -24.41
N GLY A 188 -17.67 14.63 -23.53
CA GLY A 188 -17.45 15.84 -22.72
C GLY A 188 -16.71 16.91 -23.53
N LYS A 189 -17.34 18.06 -23.78
CA LYS A 189 -16.65 19.23 -24.35
C LYS A 189 -15.48 19.62 -23.44
N GLN A 190 -14.31 19.83 -24.05
CA GLN A 190 -13.17 20.51 -23.43
C GLN A 190 -13.51 21.96 -23.10
#